data_AF-A0A3B8JM55-F1
#
_entry.id   AF-A0A3B8JM55-F1
#
_cell.length_a   1.000
_cell.length_b   1.000
_cell.length_c   1.000
_cell.angle_alpha   90.00
_cell.angle_beta   90.00
_cell.angle_gamma   90.00
#
_symmetry.space_group_name_H-M   'P 1'
#
loop_
_entity.id
_entity.type
_entity.pdbx_description
1 polymer ?
#
loop_
_entity_poly.entity_id
_entity_poly.type
_entity_poly.pdbx_seq_one_letter_code
_entity_poly.pdbx_strand_id
1 'polypeptide(L)' 'MTTNTSSTGLPLQPIRYRDWLISTKVIDTKLWLQWQHPSESSPRYSHPVTERGLADTIRYARFLIDLTIQLETGGASKF' A
#
# COMPACT_ATOMS: atom_id res chain seq x y z
N MET A 1 0.94 20.91 32.09
CA MET A 1 -0.13 20.03 31.58
C MET A 1 0.43 19.29 30.37
N THR A 2 0.82 18.03 30.53
CA THR A 2 1.34 17.19 29.44
C THR A 2 0.17 16.44 28.83
N THR A 3 -0.20 16.78 27.60
CA THR A 3 -1.23 16.09 26.84
C THR A 3 -0.77 14.67 26.53
N ASN A 4 -1.54 13.69 26.99
CA ASN A 4 -1.41 12.28 26.64
C ASN A 4 -1.54 12.10 25.13
N THR A 5 -0.41 11.97 24.42
CA THR A 5 -0.41 11.51 23.04
C THR A 5 -0.44 9.99 23.06
N SER A 6 -1.63 9.41 23.04
CA SER A 6 -1.81 7.99 22.72
C SER A 6 -1.34 7.78 21.28
N SER A 7 -0.08 7.41 21.08
CA SER A 7 0.48 7.07 19.78
C SER A 7 0.03 5.66 19.37
N THR A 8 -1.24 5.49 19.04
CA THR A 8 -1.68 4.42 18.12
C THR A 8 -1.27 4.82 16.69
N GLY A 9 0.01 5.14 16.53
CA GLY A 9 0.62 5.72 15.34
C GLY A 9 0.76 4.67 14.26
N LEU A 10 -0.36 4.32 13.63
CA LEU A 10 -0.33 3.71 12.32
C LEU A 10 0.54 4.61 11.43
N PRO A 11 1.53 4.06 10.70
CA PRO A 11 2.32 4.86 9.77
C PRO A 11 1.39 5.32 8.64
N LEU A 12 0.81 6.51 8.80
CA LEU A 12 0.04 7.21 7.78
C LEU A 12 0.95 7.85 6.72
N GLN A 13 2.26 7.90 6.98
CA GLN A 13 3.21 8.39 6.02
C GLN A 13 3.34 7.41 4.84
N PRO A 14 3.40 7.91 3.61
CA PRO A 14 3.72 7.09 2.46
C PRO A 14 5.04 6.34 2.66
N ILE A 15 5.06 5.07 2.29
CA ILE A 15 6.26 4.24 2.30
C ILE A 15 6.63 3.87 0.85
N ARG A 16 7.91 3.64 0.61
CA ARG A 16 8.38 3.09 -0.68
C ARG A 16 8.66 1.60 -0.55
N TYR A 17 8.29 0.84 -1.57
CA TYR A 17 8.61 -0.58 -1.70
C TYR A 17 8.96 -0.89 -3.16
N ARG A 18 10.22 -1.27 -3.42
CA ARG A 18 10.75 -1.51 -4.78
C ARG A 18 10.44 -0.34 -5.74
N ASP A 19 10.64 0.88 -5.27
CA ASP A 19 10.32 2.15 -5.96
C ASP A 19 8.85 2.48 -6.18
N TRP A 20 7.92 1.57 -5.86
CA TRP A 20 6.50 1.87 -5.79
C TRP A 20 6.18 2.66 -4.52
N LEU A 21 5.23 3.60 -4.65
CA LEU A 21 4.70 4.34 -3.51
C LEU A 21 3.50 3.58 -2.94
N ILE A 22 3.51 3.30 -1.63
CA ILE A 22 2.35 2.76 -0.90
C ILE A 22 1.93 3.84 0.11
N SER A 23 0.65 4.19 0.12
CA SER A 23 0.11 5.19 1.05
C SER A 23 -1.33 4.87 1.40
N THR A 24 -1.91 5.66 2.30
CA THR A 24 -3.31 5.53 2.68
C THR A 24 -4.08 6.80 2.34
N LYS A 25 -5.34 6.65 1.95
CA LYS A 25 -6.26 7.77 1.70
C LYS A 25 -7.61 7.45 2.30
N VAL A 26 -8.27 8.43 2.92
CA VAL A 26 -9.65 8.25 3.39
C VAL A 26 -10.61 8.52 2.24
N ILE A 27 -11.48 7.56 1.93
CA ILE A 27 -12.52 7.64 0.90
C ILE A 27 -13.79 7.04 1.49
N ASP A 28 -14.91 7.77 1.38
CA ASP A 28 -16.22 7.37 1.92
C ASP A 28 -16.14 6.91 3.39
N THR A 29 -15.47 7.70 4.23
CA THR A 29 -15.24 7.44 5.67
C THR A 29 -14.39 6.20 6.00
N LYS A 30 -13.88 5.49 4.99
CA LYS A 30 -13.03 4.31 5.16
C LYS A 30 -11.58 4.65 4.82
N LEU A 31 -10.64 4.07 5.55
CA LEU A 31 -9.22 4.16 5.21
C LEU A 31 -8.93 3.18 4.06
N TRP A 32 -8.41 3.66 2.95
CA TRP A 32 -8.04 2.85 1.79
C TRP A 32 -6.54 2.79 1.65
N LEU A 33 -6.04 1.61 1.27
CA LEU A 33 -4.67 1.48 0.81
C LEU A 33 -4.60 1.80 -0.69
N GLN A 34 -3.65 2.66 -1.04
CA GLN A 34 -3.33 2.98 -2.41
C GLN A 34 -1.85 2.69 -2.70
N TRP A 35 -1.57 2.23 -3.92
CA TRP A 35 -0.21 1.95 -4.38
C TRP A 35 -0.02 2.45 -5.81
N GLN A 36 1.17 2.94 -6.14
CA GLN A 36 1.44 3.62 -7.40
C GLN A 36 2.80 3.21 -7.96
N HIS A 37 2.81 2.76 -9.21
CA HIS A 37 4.03 2.50 -9.96
C HIS A 37 4.73 3.83 -10.28
N PRO A 38 6.08 3.91 -10.23
CA PRO A 38 6.81 5.15 -10.50
C PRO A 38 6.56 5.75 -11.90
N SER A 39 6.17 4.96 -12.90
CA SER A 39 5.81 5.46 -14.23
C SER A 39 4.32 5.83 -14.40
N GLU A 40 3.48 5.51 -13.41
CA GLU A 40 2.05 5.81 -13.45
C GLU A 40 1.77 7.15 -12.77
N SER A 41 0.88 7.96 -13.36
CA SER A 41 0.45 9.24 -12.77
C SER A 41 -0.65 9.07 -11.72
N SER A 42 -1.36 7.94 -11.73
CA SER A 42 -2.51 7.69 -10.87
C SER A 42 -2.30 6.47 -9.98
N PRO A 43 -2.66 6.55 -8.69
CA PRO A 43 -2.57 5.41 -7.80
C PRO A 43 -3.70 4.40 -8.04
N ARG A 44 -3.41 3.13 -7.74
CA ARG A 44 -4.37 2.04 -7.75
C ARG A 44 -4.91 1.83 -6.33
N TYR A 45 -6.22 1.65 -6.22
CA TYR A 45 -6.90 1.34 -4.97
C TYR A 45 -7.27 -0.13 -4.97
N SER A 46 -6.81 -0.88 -3.97
CA SER A 46 -7.09 -2.33 -3.92
C SER A 46 -8.28 -2.61 -3.05
N HIS A 47 -8.14 -2.32 -1.76
CA HIS A 47 -9.11 -2.69 -0.74
C HIS A 47 -9.09 -1.67 0.38
N PRO A 48 -10.23 -1.49 1.09
CA PRO A 48 -10.24 -0.76 2.35
C PRO A 48 -9.36 -1.50 3.38
N VAL A 49 -8.70 -0.73 4.25
CA VAL A 49 -8.01 -1.27 5.42
C VAL A 49 -9.07 -1.92 6.30
N THR A 50 -8.96 -3.25 6.45
CA THR A 50 -9.93 -4.06 7.19
C THR A 50 -9.57 -4.11 8.67
N GLU A 51 -10.40 -4.78 9.47
CA GLU A 51 -10.16 -5.01 10.90
C GLU A 51 -8.87 -5.79 11.19
N ARG A 52 -8.32 -6.51 10.20
CA ARG A 52 -6.99 -7.14 10.29
C ARG A 52 -5.86 -6.11 10.40
N GLY A 53 -6.15 -4.85 10.09
CA GLY A 53 -5.28 -3.72 10.32
C GLY A 53 -4.42 -3.34 9.11
N LEU A 54 -3.77 -2.20 9.25
CA LEU A 54 -2.95 -1.59 8.20
C LEU A 54 -1.75 -2.46 7.82
N ALA A 55 -1.11 -3.11 8.78
CA ALA A 55 0.09 -3.90 8.55
C ALA A 55 -0.15 -5.08 7.59
N ASP A 56 -1.25 -5.81 7.78
CA ASP A 56 -1.64 -6.90 6.90
C ASP A 56 -2.06 -6.38 5.52
N THR A 57 -2.74 -5.24 5.48
CA THR A 57 -3.13 -4.59 4.21
C THR A 57 -1.90 -4.16 3.41
N ILE A 58 -0.87 -3.60 4.07
CA ILE A 58 0.43 -3.28 3.46
C ILE A 58 1.14 -4.55 2.97
N ARG A 59 1.16 -5.63 3.77
CA ARG A 59 1.77 -6.91 3.36
C ARG A 59 1.12 -7.43 2.07
N TYR A 60 -0.21 -7.34 1.97
CA TYR A 60 -0.94 -7.74 0.77
C TYR A 60 -0.57 -6.89 -0.45
N ALA A 61 -0.44 -5.56 -0.33
CA ALA A 61 0.00 -4.73 -1.45
C ALA A 61 1.43 -5.02 -1.89
N ARG A 62 2.35 -5.33 -0.96
CA ARG A 62 3.71 -5.76 -1.32
C ARG A 62 3.68 -7.05 -2.14
N PHE A 63 2.83 -8.01 -1.76
CA PHE A 63 2.62 -9.22 -2.55
C PHE A 63 2.10 -8.91 -3.97
N LEU A 64 1.13 -8.00 -4.11
CA LEU A 64 0.64 -7.59 -5.44
C LEU A 64 1.72 -6.90 -6.28
N ILE A 65 2.53 -6.02 -5.68
CA ILE A 65 3.67 -5.39 -6.36
C ILE A 65 4.67 -6.44 -6.84
N ASP A 66 5.04 -7.38 -5.97
CA ASP A 66 5.96 -8.46 -6.33
C ASP A 66 5.40 -9.32 -7.46
N LEU A 67 4.11 -9.63 -7.43
CA LEU A 67 3.42 -10.36 -8.49
C LEU A 67 3.40 -9.56 -9.81
N THR A 68 3.08 -8.27 -9.78
CA THR A 68 3.11 -7.41 -10.98
C THR A 68 4.50 -7.38 -11.60
N ILE A 69 5.55 -7.16 -10.79
CA ILE A 69 6.93 -7.20 -11.27
C ILE A 69 7.27 -8.56 -11.88
N GLN A 70 6.87 -9.66 -11.24
CA GLN A 70 7.07 -11.01 -11.79
C GLN A 70 6.35 -11.22 -13.12
N LEU A 71 5.13 -10.70 -13.29
CA LEU A 71 4.39 -10.81 -14.55
C LEU A 71 5.05 -9.97 -15.65
N GLU A 72 5.54 -8.77 -15.33
CA GLU A 72 6.26 -7.88 -16.26
C GLU A 72 7.62 -8.43 -16.67
N THR A 73 8.38 -9.01 -15.73
CA THR A 73 9.72 -9.59 -15.99
C THR A 73 9.68 -11.02 -16.51
N GLY A 74 8.67 -11.79 -16.12
CA GLY A 74 8.53 -13.22 -16.36
C GLY A 74 7.61 -13.60 -17.52
N GLY A 75 6.87 -12.66 -18.11
CA GLY A 75 6.19 -12.88 -19.40
C GLY A 75 7.14 -13.15 -20.59
N ALA A 76 8.45 -12.97 -20.39
CA ALA A 76 9.51 -13.33 -21.33
C ALA A 76 10.26 -14.62 -20.99
N SER A 77 9.87 -15.36 -19.94
CA SER A 77 10.45 -16.66 -19.63
C SER A 77 9.46 -17.78 -19.93
N LYS A 78 9.62 -18.30 -21.14
CA LYS A 78 9.00 -19.49 -21.73
C LYS A 78 8.49 -20.52 -20.72
N PHE A 79 7.20 -20.83 -20.81
CA PHE A 79 6.75 -22.22 -20.67
C PHE A 79 7.18 -23.02 -21.90
#